data_AF-A0A951K5B2-F1
#
_entry.id   AF-A0A951K5B2-F1
#
_cell.length_a   1.000
_cell.length_b   1.000
_cell.length_c   1.000
_cell.angle_alpha   90.00
_cell.angle_beta   90.00
_cell.angle_gamma   90.00
#
_symmetry.space_group_name_H-M   'P 1'
#
loop_
_entity.id
_entity.type
_entity.pdbx_description
1 polymer ?
#
loop_
_entity_poly.entity_id
_entity_poly.type
_entity_poly.pdbx_seq_one_letter_code
_entity_poly.pdbx_strand_id
1 'polypeptide(L)'
;MPFLPFVLLLAWQAISRSARFALSWATALYFGEVPGRQGRLLSVVSLMAVAWIVVIVGFAIPMIGSAVLESAGVIDDDFDVVWYHWLGLMAGLVALPPAVAAVAVYGGFHPERDVATWLRLLPRSYHATLMLGLSVLQMFLFTPILLFQRWREKRKFVQVPLVMRQGSDDDDLVDAVRDALRSIGVDDVSVGKLTGMKAWPMRTVGYAVEHLLGAIVRGEPMRLEAGDVQIYTYATNISITGPKEDTYRLRAAVGRELAFSNAYLTWSDDAQEIEDALMEAHESANGGVDAMRARLDEIQDRMDTESLGGDEWNVLYRLRLQVEQAASRRADGQDAEERIEKPRTA
;
A
#
# COMPACT_ATOMS: atom_id res chain seq x y z
N MET A 1 37.80 18.26 -19.56
CA MET A 1 37.40 16.97 -18.96
C MET A 1 36.05 16.50 -19.55
N PRO A 2 36.02 15.80 -20.70
CA PRO A 2 34.77 15.46 -21.40
C PRO A 2 33.97 14.29 -20.78
N PHE A 3 34.47 13.68 -19.69
CA PHE A 3 33.80 12.55 -19.03
C PHE A 3 32.69 12.95 -18.06
N LEU A 4 32.72 14.18 -17.53
CA LEU A 4 31.76 14.66 -16.54
C LEU A 4 30.31 14.75 -17.08
N PRO A 5 30.05 15.27 -18.30
CA PRO A 5 28.70 15.26 -18.86
C PRO A 5 28.22 13.83 -19.17
N PHE A 6 29.08 12.91 -19.61
CA PHE A 6 28.69 11.53 -19.90
C PHE A 6 28.35 10.73 -18.62
N VAL A 7 29.13 10.93 -17.55
CA VAL A 7 28.85 10.33 -16.23
C VAL A 7 27.59 10.93 -15.60
N LEU A 8 27.35 12.25 -15.73
CA LEU A 8 26.11 12.88 -15.31
C LEU A 8 24.91 12.41 -16.14
N LEU A 9 25.07 12.17 -17.43
CA LEU A 9 24.01 11.68 -18.31
C LEU A 9 23.69 10.21 -18.03
N LEU A 10 24.71 9.38 -17.77
CA LEU A 10 24.54 8.00 -17.29
C LEU A 10 23.95 7.96 -15.88
N ALA A 11 24.38 8.83 -14.97
CA ALA A 11 23.79 8.98 -13.65
C ALA A 11 22.35 9.45 -13.76
N TRP A 12 22.02 10.39 -14.66
CA TRP A 12 20.66 10.87 -14.92
C TRP A 12 19.78 9.80 -15.58
N GLN A 13 20.31 9.02 -16.51
CA GLN A 13 19.60 7.88 -17.11
C GLN A 13 19.41 6.74 -16.12
N ALA A 14 20.41 6.45 -15.30
CA ALA A 14 20.32 5.48 -14.22
C ALA A 14 19.31 5.96 -13.18
N ILE A 15 19.39 7.21 -12.71
CA ILE A 15 18.44 7.83 -11.79
C ILE A 15 17.04 7.84 -12.40
N SER A 16 16.84 8.15 -13.69
CA SER A 16 15.49 8.22 -14.28
C SER A 16 14.86 6.84 -14.58
N ARG A 17 15.66 5.81 -14.88
CA ARG A 17 15.18 4.42 -14.99
C ARG A 17 15.01 3.78 -13.61
N SER A 18 15.97 3.97 -12.72
CA SER A 18 15.91 3.52 -11.32
C SER A 18 14.85 4.25 -10.53
N ALA A 19 14.53 5.51 -10.83
CA ALA A 19 13.43 6.24 -10.19
C ALA A 19 12.10 5.65 -10.63
N ARG A 20 11.85 5.41 -11.92
CA ARG A 20 10.61 4.74 -12.36
C ARG A 20 10.44 3.34 -11.75
N PHE A 21 11.54 2.60 -11.68
CA PHE A 21 11.57 1.29 -11.03
C PHE A 21 11.37 1.39 -9.51
N ALA A 22 12.06 2.31 -8.84
CA ALA A 22 11.98 2.56 -7.40
C ALA A 22 10.63 3.16 -7.00
N LEU A 23 9.96 3.93 -7.85
CA LEU A 23 8.62 4.48 -7.61
C LEU A 23 7.56 3.39 -7.76
N SER A 24 7.67 2.53 -8.79
CA SER A 24 6.80 1.35 -8.95
C SER A 24 6.98 0.38 -7.77
N TRP A 25 8.23 0.15 -7.34
CA TRP A 25 8.54 -0.62 -6.15
C TRP A 25 8.12 0.08 -4.87
N ALA A 26 8.22 1.40 -4.78
CA ALA A 26 7.83 2.17 -3.61
C ALA A 26 6.34 2.05 -3.34
N THR A 27 5.56 2.26 -4.40
CA THR A 27 4.12 2.14 -4.37
C THR A 27 3.72 0.71 -4.01
N ALA A 28 4.31 -0.31 -4.64
CA ALA A 28 4.04 -1.71 -4.33
C ALA A 28 4.46 -2.12 -2.91
N LEU A 29 5.62 -1.66 -2.44
CA LEU A 29 6.16 -2.01 -1.13
C LEU A 29 5.39 -1.35 0.02
N TYR A 30 4.74 -0.20 -0.20
CA TYR A 30 4.02 0.52 0.85
C TYR A 30 2.51 0.35 0.82
N PHE A 31 1.92 0.36 -0.37
CA PHE A 31 0.47 0.37 -0.52
C PHE A 31 -0.07 -1.00 -0.95
N GLY A 32 0.79 -2.00 -1.12
CA GLY A 32 0.47 -3.14 -1.98
C GLY A 32 0.39 -2.68 -3.44
N GLU A 33 0.21 -3.61 -4.39
CA GLU A 33 -0.22 -3.20 -5.72
C GLU A 33 -1.57 -2.49 -5.56
N VAL A 34 -1.59 -1.15 -5.68
CA VAL A 34 -2.83 -0.36 -5.81
C VAL A 34 -3.16 -0.31 -7.30
N PRO A 35 -3.97 -1.24 -7.84
CA PRO A 35 -4.34 -1.22 -9.24
C PRO A 35 -5.17 0.03 -9.58
N GLY A 36 -5.15 0.40 -10.86
CA GLY A 36 -6.07 1.41 -11.40
C GLY A 36 -5.59 2.87 -11.35
N ARG A 37 -6.54 3.79 -11.20
CA ARG A 37 -6.33 5.24 -11.36
C ARG A 37 -5.58 5.86 -10.17
N GLN A 38 -5.85 5.40 -8.95
CA GLN A 38 -5.27 5.95 -7.72
C GLN A 38 -3.78 5.67 -7.60
N GLY A 39 -3.31 4.46 -7.95
CA GLY A 39 -1.87 4.12 -7.96
C GLY A 39 -1.05 4.98 -8.94
N ARG A 40 -1.64 5.31 -10.11
CA ARG A 40 -1.02 6.24 -11.07
C ARG A 40 -0.92 7.66 -10.52
N LEU A 41 -1.98 8.16 -9.88
CA LEU A 41 -1.99 9.50 -9.28
C LEU A 41 -0.99 9.60 -8.13
N LEU A 42 -0.90 8.57 -7.27
CA LEU A 42 0.05 8.50 -6.17
C LEU A 42 1.51 8.50 -6.65
N SER A 43 1.76 7.80 -7.76
CA SER A 43 3.07 7.83 -8.44
C SER A 43 3.40 9.22 -8.97
N VAL A 44 2.45 9.92 -9.59
CA VAL A 44 2.64 11.31 -10.06
C VAL A 44 2.94 12.25 -8.89
N VAL A 45 2.15 12.19 -7.82
CA VAL A 45 2.34 13.00 -6.60
C VAL A 45 3.73 12.76 -5.99
N SER A 46 4.14 11.50 -5.86
CA SER A 46 5.44 11.14 -5.32
C SER A 46 6.61 11.64 -6.19
N LEU A 47 6.48 11.55 -7.52
CA LEU A 47 7.48 12.07 -8.46
C LEU A 47 7.62 13.58 -8.34
N MET A 48 6.51 14.31 -8.26
CA MET A 48 6.50 15.76 -8.10
C MET A 48 7.14 16.18 -6.77
N ALA A 49 6.87 15.43 -5.70
CA ALA A 49 7.48 15.68 -4.40
C ALA A 49 9.00 15.49 -4.42
N VAL A 50 9.50 14.40 -5.02
CA VAL A 50 10.95 14.19 -5.19
C VAL A 50 11.58 15.27 -6.07
N ALA A 51 10.93 15.63 -7.18
CA ALA A 51 11.41 16.69 -8.06
C ALA A 51 11.56 18.02 -7.29
N TRP A 52 10.62 18.33 -6.40
CA TRP A 52 10.71 19.51 -5.56
C TRP A 52 11.90 19.47 -4.59
N ILE A 53 12.20 18.31 -3.96
CA ILE A 53 13.41 18.16 -3.14
C ILE A 53 14.68 18.36 -3.95
N VAL A 54 14.73 17.82 -5.18
CA VAL A 54 15.89 18.00 -6.07
C VAL A 54 16.08 19.48 -6.41
N VAL A 55 14.99 20.24 -6.62
CA VAL A 55 15.07 21.70 -6.80
C VAL A 55 15.57 22.40 -5.53
N ILE A 56 15.12 22.00 -4.35
CA ILE A 56 15.62 22.59 -3.09
C ILE A 56 17.12 22.33 -2.92
N VAL A 57 17.54 21.07 -3.01
CA VAL A 57 18.91 20.64 -2.72
C VAL A 57 19.88 21.05 -3.82
N GLY A 58 19.44 20.96 -5.08
CA GLY A 58 20.27 21.26 -6.25
C GLY A 58 20.32 22.74 -6.64
N PHE A 59 19.34 23.55 -6.22
CA PHE A 59 19.28 24.95 -6.59
C PHE A 59 19.10 25.90 -5.40
N ALA A 60 18.08 25.72 -4.56
CA ALA A 60 17.81 26.67 -3.47
C ALA A 60 18.93 26.72 -2.43
N ILE A 61 19.43 25.57 -1.97
CA ILE A 61 20.51 25.49 -0.98
C ILE A 61 21.82 26.05 -1.54
N PRO A 62 22.30 25.65 -2.73
CA PRO A 62 23.50 26.23 -3.32
C PRO A 62 23.40 27.74 -3.53
N MET A 63 22.25 28.26 -3.98
CA MET A 63 22.04 29.69 -4.17
C MET A 63 22.11 30.47 -2.85
N ILE A 64 21.46 29.98 -1.79
CA ILE A 64 21.54 30.61 -0.47
C ILE A 64 22.98 30.51 0.06
N GLY A 65 23.62 29.36 -0.12
CA GLY A 65 25.00 29.14 0.29
C GLY A 65 25.98 30.07 -0.42
N SER A 66 25.84 30.25 -1.73
CA SER A 66 26.66 31.17 -2.50
C SER A 66 26.44 32.61 -2.07
N ALA A 67 25.19 33.05 -1.92
CA ALA A 67 24.86 34.40 -1.46
C ALA A 67 25.44 34.69 -0.06
N VAL A 68 25.41 33.70 0.85
CA VAL A 68 26.04 33.82 2.18
C VAL A 68 27.56 33.92 2.06
N LEU A 69 28.20 33.08 1.25
CA LEU A 69 29.66 33.08 1.07
C LEU A 69 30.17 34.36 0.36
N GLU A 70 29.40 34.87 -0.59
CA GLU A 70 29.63 36.16 -1.24
C GLU A 70 29.50 37.31 -0.23
N SER A 71 28.43 37.33 0.58
CA SER A 71 28.25 38.35 1.62
C SER A 71 29.36 38.32 2.67
N ALA A 72 30.00 37.17 2.86
CA ALA A 72 31.14 36.97 3.75
C ALA A 72 32.50 37.29 3.08
N GLY A 73 32.51 37.64 1.79
CA GLY A 73 33.71 37.98 1.02
C GLY A 73 34.63 36.79 0.73
N VAL A 74 34.09 35.56 0.73
CA VAL A 74 34.89 34.32 0.56
C VAL A 74 35.05 33.95 -0.92
N ILE A 75 34.09 34.30 -1.77
CA ILE A 75 34.05 33.94 -3.20
C ILE A 75 33.62 35.17 -4.00
N ASP A 76 34.31 35.46 -5.11
CA ASP A 76 33.88 36.45 -6.12
C ASP A 76 32.89 35.79 -7.10
N ASP A 77 31.83 36.52 -7.44
CA ASP A 77 30.64 36.07 -8.18
C ASP A 77 30.98 35.43 -9.55
N ASP A 78 30.60 34.17 -9.78
CA ASP A 78 30.80 33.45 -11.04
C ASP A 78 29.63 32.51 -11.40
N PHE A 79 28.41 32.77 -10.89
CA PHE A 79 27.22 32.01 -11.27
C PHE A 79 26.44 32.73 -12.37
N ASP A 80 26.95 32.68 -13.59
CA ASP A 80 26.30 33.23 -14.78
C ASP A 80 25.14 32.31 -15.24
N VAL A 81 24.05 32.29 -14.46
CA VAL A 81 22.86 31.49 -14.75
C VAL A 81 21.92 32.28 -15.66
N VAL A 82 21.66 31.76 -16.85
CA VAL A 82 20.70 32.34 -17.80
C VAL A 82 19.34 32.55 -17.11
N TRP A 83 18.86 33.79 -17.11
CA TRP A 83 17.70 34.23 -16.31
C TRP A 83 16.42 33.38 -16.47
N TYR A 84 16.18 32.80 -17.65
CA TYR A 84 15.04 31.91 -17.89
C TYR A 84 15.10 30.63 -17.04
N HIS A 85 16.30 30.08 -16.81
CA HIS A 85 16.48 28.89 -15.97
C HIS A 85 16.22 29.23 -14.50
N TRP A 86 16.68 30.40 -14.06
CA TRP A 86 16.41 30.90 -12.72
C TRP A 86 14.90 31.08 -12.49
N LEU A 87 14.19 31.72 -13.43
CA LEU A 87 12.75 31.91 -13.35
C LEU A 87 12.01 30.56 -13.32
N GLY A 88 12.42 29.61 -14.16
CA GLY A 88 11.84 28.26 -14.20
C GLY A 88 12.03 27.49 -12.89
N LEU A 89 13.21 27.57 -12.27
CA LEU A 89 13.50 26.89 -11.01
C LEU A 89 12.78 27.55 -9.82
N MET A 90 12.70 28.87 -9.78
CA MET A 90 11.89 29.59 -8.79
C MET A 90 10.40 29.30 -8.94
N ALA A 91 9.89 29.27 -10.18
CA ALA A 91 8.52 28.86 -10.45
C ALA A 91 8.27 27.43 -9.99
N GLY A 92 9.19 26.49 -10.27
CA GLY A 92 9.12 25.12 -9.79
C GLY A 92 9.11 25.01 -8.26
N LEU A 93 9.96 25.79 -7.57
CA LEU A 93 10.04 25.82 -6.11
C LEU A 93 8.73 26.26 -5.46
N VAL A 94 8.01 27.22 -6.07
CA VAL A 94 6.75 27.75 -5.54
C VAL A 94 5.54 26.95 -6.02
N ALA A 95 5.53 26.48 -7.26
CA ALA A 95 4.34 25.88 -7.88
C ALA A 95 4.21 24.37 -7.65
N LEU A 96 5.31 23.63 -7.42
CA LEU A 96 5.24 22.17 -7.27
C LEU A 96 4.42 21.72 -6.05
N PRO A 97 4.58 22.29 -4.83
CA PRO A 97 3.78 21.85 -3.68
C PRO A 97 2.27 22.12 -3.83
N PRO A 98 1.83 23.32 -4.30
CA PRO A 98 0.42 23.55 -4.63
C PRO A 98 -0.10 22.61 -5.71
N ALA A 99 0.72 22.25 -6.70
CA ALA A 99 0.34 21.31 -7.75
C ALA A 99 0.20 19.88 -7.19
N VAL A 100 1.04 19.45 -6.25
CA VAL A 100 0.88 18.19 -5.52
C VAL A 100 -0.45 18.17 -4.75
N ALA A 101 -0.78 19.25 -4.05
CA ALA A 101 -2.07 19.37 -3.36
C ALA A 101 -3.27 19.37 -4.33
N ALA A 102 -3.13 19.99 -5.51
CA ALA A 102 -4.17 19.97 -6.53
C ALA A 102 -4.43 18.54 -7.03
N VAL A 103 -3.36 17.77 -7.30
CA VAL A 103 -3.50 16.36 -7.70
C VAL A 103 -4.13 15.52 -6.59
N ALA A 104 -3.85 15.83 -5.32
CA ALA A 104 -4.51 15.14 -4.19
C ALA A 104 -6.03 15.43 -4.14
N VAL A 105 -6.44 16.70 -4.22
CA VAL A 105 -7.86 17.09 -4.15
C VAL A 105 -8.64 16.60 -5.37
N TYR A 106 -8.15 16.89 -6.58
CA TYR A 106 -8.85 16.56 -7.82
C TYR A 106 -8.63 15.11 -8.27
N GLY A 107 -7.65 14.42 -7.67
CA GLY A 107 -7.37 13.00 -7.90
C GLY A 107 -8.36 12.05 -7.24
N GLY A 108 -9.28 12.56 -6.42
CA GLY A 108 -10.27 11.75 -5.71
C GLY A 108 -9.78 11.16 -4.39
N PHE A 109 -8.70 11.70 -3.82
CA PHE A 109 -8.28 11.35 -2.46
C PHE A 109 -9.09 12.09 -1.39
N HIS A 110 -9.72 13.21 -1.76
CA HIS A 110 -10.62 13.95 -0.88
C HIS A 110 -12.08 13.78 -1.33
N PRO A 111 -13.03 13.65 -0.38
CA PRO A 111 -14.45 13.54 -0.70
C PRO A 111 -14.98 14.82 -1.38
N GLU A 112 -14.40 15.98 -1.03
CA GLU A 112 -14.78 17.29 -1.57
C GLU A 112 -13.78 17.75 -2.64
N ARG A 113 -14.23 17.90 -3.89
CA ARG A 113 -13.41 18.30 -5.05
C ARG A 113 -13.49 19.81 -5.33
N ASP A 114 -13.30 20.62 -4.30
CA ASP A 114 -13.50 22.07 -4.38
C ASP A 114 -12.20 22.89 -4.31
N VAL A 115 -12.22 24.04 -4.99
CA VAL A 115 -11.13 25.04 -4.97
C VAL A 115 -10.87 25.55 -3.56
N ALA A 116 -11.92 25.65 -2.73
CA ALA A 116 -11.80 26.06 -1.33
C ALA A 116 -10.96 25.07 -0.51
N THR A 117 -11.14 23.77 -0.73
CA THR A 117 -10.36 22.71 -0.07
C THR A 117 -8.90 22.76 -0.51
N TRP A 118 -8.64 22.96 -1.82
CA TRP A 118 -7.29 23.15 -2.33
C TRP A 118 -6.59 24.38 -1.73
N LEU A 119 -7.27 25.54 -1.66
CA LEU A 119 -6.74 26.77 -1.03
C LEU A 119 -6.45 26.58 0.47
N ARG A 120 -7.25 25.80 1.18
CA ARG A 120 -6.99 25.47 2.60
C ARG A 120 -5.76 24.57 2.78
N LEU A 121 -5.46 23.73 1.80
CA LEU A 121 -4.31 22.83 1.82
C LEU A 121 -3.01 23.51 1.39
N LEU A 122 -3.07 24.65 0.70
CA LEU A 122 -1.90 25.38 0.17
C LEU A 122 -0.78 25.62 1.21
N PRO A 123 -1.04 26.09 2.45
CA PRO A 123 0.01 26.26 3.44
C PRO A 123 0.62 24.93 3.90
N ARG A 124 -0.20 23.88 4.06
CA ARG A 124 0.24 22.54 4.48
C ARG A 124 0.96 21.79 3.36
N SER A 125 0.66 22.13 2.10
CA SER A 125 1.19 21.46 0.91
C SER A 125 2.72 21.48 0.85
N TYR A 126 3.37 22.56 1.29
CA TYR A 126 4.83 22.67 1.32
C TYR A 126 5.46 21.66 2.27
N HIS A 127 4.99 21.61 3.51
CA HIS A 127 5.51 20.70 4.52
C HIS A 127 5.22 19.24 4.17
N ALA A 128 4.03 18.97 3.66
CA ALA A 128 3.66 17.61 3.34
C ALA A 128 4.35 17.10 2.05
N THR A 129 4.57 17.97 1.04
CA THR A 129 5.40 17.66 -0.14
C THR A 129 6.85 17.40 0.26
N LEU A 130 7.39 18.15 1.23
CA LEU A 130 8.71 17.89 1.83
C LEU A 130 8.78 16.47 2.40
N MET A 131 7.81 16.11 3.24
CA MET A 131 7.78 14.80 3.89
C MET A 131 7.59 13.65 2.88
N LEU A 132 6.72 13.81 1.89
CA LEU A 132 6.60 12.84 0.78
C LEU A 132 7.93 12.67 0.06
N GLY A 133 8.55 13.77 -0.40
CA GLY A 133 9.81 13.70 -1.14
C GLY A 133 10.93 13.06 -0.31
N LEU A 134 11.02 13.42 0.98
CA LEU A 134 12.01 12.87 1.90
C LEU A 134 11.77 11.37 2.14
N SER A 135 10.52 10.93 2.30
CA SER A 135 10.20 9.51 2.49
C SER A 135 10.59 8.66 1.28
N VAL A 136 10.35 9.15 0.06
CA VAL A 136 10.76 8.46 -1.17
C VAL A 136 12.28 8.39 -1.27
N LEU A 137 12.99 9.47 -0.97
CA LEU A 137 14.46 9.49 -0.96
C LEU A 137 15.06 8.57 0.11
N GLN A 138 14.49 8.62 1.32
CA GLN A 138 14.85 7.75 2.42
C GLN A 138 14.69 6.27 2.03
N MET A 139 13.60 5.94 1.34
CA MET A 139 13.40 4.58 0.88
C MET A 139 14.36 4.20 -0.24
N PHE A 140 14.64 5.09 -1.19
CA PHE A 140 15.67 4.83 -2.20
C PHE A 140 17.02 4.52 -1.56
N LEU A 141 17.36 5.20 -0.47
CA LEU A 141 18.60 4.97 0.29
C LEU A 141 18.57 3.67 1.11
N PHE A 142 17.48 3.37 1.82
CA PHE A 142 17.40 2.22 2.73
C PHE A 142 17.03 0.90 2.04
N THR A 143 16.28 0.93 0.94
CA THR A 143 15.85 -0.28 0.22
C THR A 143 17.01 -1.19 -0.19
N PRO A 144 18.11 -0.72 -0.82
CA PRO A 144 19.23 -1.60 -1.16
C PRO A 144 19.87 -2.22 0.08
N ILE A 145 19.95 -1.48 1.19
CA ILE A 145 20.48 -1.98 2.47
C ILE A 145 19.58 -3.10 3.00
N LEU A 146 18.26 -2.90 2.99
CA LEU A 146 17.28 -3.89 3.44
C LEU A 146 17.24 -5.11 2.50
N LEU A 147 17.38 -4.93 1.19
CA LEU A 147 17.50 -6.02 0.23
C LEU A 147 18.76 -6.85 0.48
N PHE A 148 19.89 -6.18 0.68
CA PHE A 148 21.16 -6.85 0.97
C PHE A 148 21.12 -7.62 2.29
N GLN A 149 20.56 -7.02 3.35
CA GLN A 149 20.34 -7.69 4.64
C GLN A 149 19.45 -8.92 4.47
N ARG A 150 18.31 -8.81 3.78
CA ARG A 150 17.39 -9.93 3.53
C ARG A 150 18.05 -11.05 2.74
N TRP A 151 18.81 -10.70 1.70
CA TRP A 151 19.54 -11.66 0.89
C TRP A 151 20.58 -12.41 1.72
N ARG A 152 21.33 -11.70 2.57
CA ARG A 152 22.31 -12.26 3.49
C ARG A 152 21.66 -13.20 4.52
N GLU A 153 20.50 -12.82 5.04
CA GLU A 153 19.73 -13.58 6.04
C GLU A 153 18.90 -14.71 5.42
N LYS A 154 18.91 -14.87 4.09
CA LYS A 154 18.08 -15.83 3.33
C LYS A 154 16.58 -15.74 3.63
N ARG A 155 16.12 -14.57 4.09
CA ARG A 155 14.72 -14.31 4.43
C ARG A 155 13.93 -13.93 3.18
N LYS A 156 12.71 -14.45 3.08
CA LYS A 156 11.74 -14.07 2.05
C LYS A 156 10.79 -13.01 2.60
N PHE A 157 10.35 -12.14 1.69
CA PHE A 157 9.42 -11.07 1.97
C PHE A 157 8.23 -11.26 1.03
N VAL A 158 7.03 -11.25 1.61
CA VAL A 158 5.77 -11.48 0.93
C VAL A 158 4.76 -10.49 1.46
N GLN A 159 3.91 -9.96 0.58
CA GLN A 159 2.82 -9.07 0.95
C GLN A 159 1.48 -9.68 0.57
N VAL A 160 0.48 -9.41 1.40
CA VAL A 160 -0.92 -9.72 1.15
C VAL A 160 -1.68 -8.40 1.16
N PRO A 161 -2.21 -7.93 0.01
CA PRO A 161 -3.00 -6.71 -0.03
C PRO A 161 -4.33 -6.91 0.72
N LEU A 162 -4.80 -5.86 1.38
CA LEU A 162 -6.13 -5.82 2.01
C LEU A 162 -6.61 -4.38 2.15
N VAL A 163 -7.91 -4.16 2.26
CA VAL A 163 -8.50 -2.87 2.61
C VAL A 163 -9.48 -3.08 3.76
N MET A 164 -9.32 -2.39 4.87
CA MET A 164 -10.22 -2.53 6.02
C MET A 164 -11.63 -2.02 5.68
N ARG A 165 -12.67 -2.79 6.05
CA ARG A 165 -14.07 -2.38 5.89
C ARG A 165 -14.40 -1.16 6.76
N GLN A 166 -15.43 -0.40 6.41
CA GLN A 166 -15.84 0.75 7.21
C GLN A 166 -16.37 0.29 8.58
N GLY A 167 -15.68 0.66 9.66
CA GLY A 167 -16.07 0.32 11.03
C GLY A 167 -15.30 -0.84 11.67
N SER A 168 -14.38 -1.49 10.94
CA SER A 168 -13.43 -2.42 11.56
C SER A 168 -12.26 -1.68 12.22
N ASP A 169 -11.70 -2.32 13.24
CA ASP A 169 -10.56 -1.80 13.99
C ASP A 169 -9.29 -2.64 13.74
N ASP A 170 -8.13 -2.11 14.12
CA ASP A 170 -6.84 -2.80 13.94
C ASP A 170 -6.81 -4.15 14.68
N ASP A 171 -7.57 -4.26 15.77
CA ASP A 171 -7.70 -5.48 16.58
C ASP A 171 -8.36 -6.61 15.78
N ASP A 172 -9.35 -6.33 14.93
CA ASP A 172 -10.00 -7.34 14.08
C ASP A 172 -9.00 -7.99 13.12
N LEU A 173 -8.08 -7.17 12.58
CA LEU A 173 -7.04 -7.64 11.68
C LEU A 173 -5.98 -8.47 12.41
N VAL A 174 -5.61 -8.06 13.63
CA VAL A 174 -4.67 -8.81 14.47
C VAL A 174 -5.24 -10.19 14.81
N ASP A 175 -6.52 -10.27 15.12
CA ASP A 175 -7.19 -11.53 15.45
C ASP A 175 -7.31 -12.44 14.22
N ALA A 176 -7.64 -11.89 13.03
CA ALA A 176 -7.61 -12.66 11.78
C ALA A 176 -6.21 -13.26 11.48
N VAL A 177 -5.14 -12.50 11.74
CA VAL A 177 -3.76 -13.00 11.57
C VAL A 177 -3.40 -14.04 12.64
N ARG A 178 -3.87 -13.89 13.88
CA ARG A 178 -3.70 -14.91 14.93
C ARG A 178 -4.40 -16.20 14.59
N ASP A 179 -5.63 -16.13 14.08
CA ASP A 179 -6.37 -17.31 13.66
C ASP A 179 -5.70 -18.01 12.47
N ALA A 180 -5.11 -17.24 11.55
CA ALA A 180 -4.29 -17.79 10.48
C ALA A 180 -3.02 -18.50 10.99
N LEU A 181 -2.40 -18.00 12.06
CA LEU A 181 -1.26 -18.64 12.71
C LEU A 181 -1.68 -19.91 13.45
N ARG A 182 -2.79 -19.88 14.17
CA ARG A 182 -3.37 -21.04 14.85
C ARG A 182 -3.74 -22.14 13.85
N SER A 183 -4.31 -21.79 12.69
CA SER A 183 -4.69 -22.78 11.68
C SER A 183 -3.51 -23.52 11.05
N ILE A 184 -2.28 -23.02 11.23
CA ILE A 184 -1.03 -23.72 10.85
C ILE A 184 -0.26 -24.30 12.04
N GLY A 185 -0.84 -24.27 13.25
CA GLY A 185 -0.26 -24.83 14.47
C GLY A 185 0.78 -23.93 15.13
N VAL A 186 0.66 -22.61 14.98
CA VAL A 186 1.56 -21.62 15.58
C VAL A 186 0.78 -20.82 16.63
N ASP A 187 0.96 -21.20 17.90
CA ASP A 187 0.20 -20.63 19.02
C ASP A 187 0.96 -19.55 19.80
N ASP A 188 2.30 -19.53 19.70
CA ASP A 188 3.16 -18.57 20.41
C ASP A 188 3.40 -17.33 19.55
N VAL A 189 2.57 -16.30 19.78
CA VAL A 189 2.59 -15.05 19.02
C VAL A 189 2.79 -13.88 19.97
N SER A 190 3.94 -13.22 19.84
CA SER A 190 4.19 -11.96 20.56
C SER A 190 3.68 -10.78 19.72
N VAL A 191 2.91 -9.89 20.35
CA VAL A 191 2.40 -8.67 19.71
C VAL A 191 3.12 -7.47 20.30
N GLY A 192 3.61 -6.59 19.44
CA GLY A 192 4.30 -5.37 19.86
C GLY A 192 4.19 -4.26 18.83
N LYS A 193 4.59 -3.05 19.23
CA LYS A 193 4.66 -1.91 18.32
C LYS A 193 5.97 -1.94 17.53
N LEU A 194 5.93 -1.50 16.28
CA LEU A 194 7.14 -1.33 15.48
C LEU A 194 8.02 -0.21 16.06
N THR A 195 9.16 -0.57 16.63
CA THR A 195 10.12 0.38 17.23
C THR A 195 11.47 0.34 16.51
N GLY A 196 12.23 1.44 16.60
CA GLY A 196 13.59 1.56 16.06
C GLY A 196 13.70 2.10 14.63
N MET A 197 14.91 2.02 14.05
CA MET A 197 15.24 2.62 12.74
C MET A 197 14.42 2.05 11.57
N LYS A 198 13.94 0.80 11.69
CA LYS A 198 13.09 0.16 10.67
C LYS A 198 11.69 0.78 10.59
N ALA A 199 11.21 1.42 11.66
CA ALA A 199 9.93 2.13 11.69
C ALA A 199 9.99 3.52 11.05
N TRP A 200 11.21 4.07 10.87
CA TRP A 200 11.38 5.48 10.52
C TRP A 200 10.85 5.85 9.12
N PRO A 201 11.13 5.06 8.06
CA PRO A 201 10.52 5.31 6.75
C PRO A 201 8.99 5.31 6.83
N MET A 202 8.41 4.39 7.62
CA MET A 202 6.97 4.22 7.70
C MET A 202 6.28 5.38 8.41
N ARG A 203 6.92 5.95 9.44
CA ARG A 203 6.43 7.17 10.10
C ARG A 203 6.40 8.37 9.17
N THR A 204 7.43 8.54 8.33
CA THR A 204 7.48 9.67 7.37
C THR A 204 6.41 9.56 6.28
N VAL A 205 6.15 8.34 5.78
CA VAL A 205 5.06 8.10 4.82
C VAL A 205 3.70 8.30 5.48
N GLY A 206 3.49 7.74 6.68
CA GLY A 206 2.21 7.86 7.40
C GLY A 206 1.79 9.32 7.63
N TYR A 207 2.73 10.16 8.07
CA TYR A 207 2.48 11.60 8.23
C TYR A 207 2.02 12.26 6.92
N ALA A 208 2.70 11.93 5.82
CA ALA A 208 2.43 12.52 4.53
C ALA A 208 1.09 12.06 3.94
N VAL A 209 0.73 10.79 4.12
CA VAL A 209 -0.57 10.23 3.73
C VAL A 209 -1.70 10.89 4.54
N GLU A 210 -1.57 10.97 5.86
CA GLU A 210 -2.55 11.60 6.75
C GLU A 210 -2.82 13.06 6.39
N HIS A 211 -1.76 13.83 6.10
CA HIS A 211 -1.87 15.28 5.93
C HIS A 211 -2.12 15.72 4.47
N LEU A 212 -1.83 14.89 3.47
CA LEU A 212 -2.10 15.22 2.05
C LEU A 212 -3.27 14.46 1.44
N LEU A 213 -3.36 13.16 1.72
CA LEU A 213 -4.31 12.30 1.03
C LEU A 213 -5.64 12.20 1.77
N GLY A 214 -5.78 12.78 2.96
CA GLY A 214 -7.03 12.77 3.74
C GLY A 214 -7.45 11.37 4.21
N ALA A 215 -6.73 10.33 3.79
CA ALA A 215 -6.84 8.99 4.30
C ALA A 215 -6.20 8.95 5.68
N ILE A 216 -7.03 8.88 6.71
CA ILE A 216 -6.62 8.38 8.01
C ILE A 216 -6.22 6.92 7.74
N VAL A 217 -4.93 6.66 7.55
CA VAL A 217 -4.40 5.31 7.78
C VAL A 217 -4.59 5.11 9.27
N ARG A 218 -5.74 4.55 9.66
CA ARG A 218 -5.97 4.11 11.03
C ARG A 218 -4.90 3.06 11.34
N GLY A 219 -4.33 3.17 12.53
CA GLY A 219 -3.39 2.21 13.08
C GLY A 219 -1.92 2.53 12.92
N GLU A 220 -1.23 2.62 14.06
CA GLU A 220 0.20 2.37 14.08
C GLU A 220 0.42 0.92 13.64
N PRO A 221 1.35 0.63 12.71
CA PRO A 221 1.56 -0.73 12.24
C PRO A 221 1.92 -1.67 13.39
N MET A 222 1.12 -2.73 13.53
CA MET A 222 1.30 -3.72 14.58
C MET A 222 2.29 -4.78 14.10
N ARG A 223 3.18 -5.19 15.01
CA ARG A 223 4.17 -6.25 14.76
C ARG A 223 3.72 -7.50 15.50
N LEU A 224 3.60 -8.60 14.76
CA LEU A 224 3.45 -9.92 15.33
C LEU A 224 4.74 -10.71 15.05
N GLU A 225 5.31 -11.34 16.06
CA GLU A 225 6.43 -12.27 15.90
C GLU A 225 6.02 -13.66 16.34
N ALA A 226 6.30 -14.62 15.47
CA ALA A 226 6.03 -16.04 15.68
C ALA A 226 7.25 -16.85 15.22
N GLY A 227 8.11 -17.22 16.17
CA GLY A 227 9.40 -17.86 15.90
C GLY A 227 10.29 -17.01 14.97
N ASP A 228 10.69 -17.58 13.83
CA ASP A 228 11.53 -16.92 12.82
C ASP A 228 10.75 -16.05 11.82
N VAL A 229 9.42 -15.97 11.96
CA VAL A 229 8.54 -15.19 11.10
C VAL A 229 8.14 -13.89 11.78
N GLN A 230 8.30 -12.79 11.04
CA GLN A 230 7.88 -11.45 11.43
C GLN A 230 6.75 -11.01 10.52
N ILE A 231 5.67 -10.55 11.13
CA ILE A 231 4.47 -10.10 10.44
C ILE A 231 4.23 -8.64 10.84
N TYR A 232 3.95 -7.81 9.85
CA TYR A 232 3.54 -6.44 10.07
C TYR A 232 2.18 -6.23 9.42
N THR A 233 1.20 -5.83 10.21
CA THR A 233 -0.14 -5.49 9.73
C THR A 233 -0.21 -3.97 9.50
N TYR A 234 -0.64 -3.60 8.31
CA TYR A 234 -0.93 -2.23 7.89
C TYR A 234 -2.40 -2.16 7.45
N ALA A 235 -2.98 -0.97 7.44
CA ALA A 235 -4.36 -0.77 6.97
C ALA A 235 -4.60 -1.21 5.51
N THR A 236 -3.53 -1.27 4.69
CA THR A 236 -3.61 -1.58 3.25
C THR A 236 -2.93 -2.90 2.85
N ASN A 237 -2.18 -3.53 3.77
CA ASN A 237 -1.50 -4.79 3.49
C ASN A 237 -1.00 -5.47 4.77
N ILE A 238 -0.72 -6.76 4.66
CA ILE A 238 0.08 -7.51 5.63
C ILE A 238 1.40 -7.85 4.96
N SER A 239 2.51 -7.55 5.63
CA SER A 239 3.83 -7.99 5.20
C SER A 239 4.35 -9.12 6.09
N ILE A 240 4.92 -10.15 5.45
CA ILE A 240 5.44 -11.35 6.10
C ILE A 240 6.90 -11.49 5.71
N THR A 241 7.77 -11.64 6.71
CA THR A 241 9.21 -11.84 6.54
C THR A 241 9.69 -13.04 7.33
N GLY A 242 10.34 -14.00 6.69
CA GLY A 242 10.87 -15.17 7.40
C GLY A 242 11.55 -16.18 6.48
N PRO A 243 11.77 -17.43 6.94
CA PRO A 243 12.19 -18.55 6.10
C PRO A 243 11.20 -18.78 4.95
N LYS A 244 11.69 -19.26 3.81
CA LYS A 244 10.90 -19.38 2.57
C LYS A 244 9.62 -20.20 2.78
N GLU A 245 9.75 -21.39 3.36
CA GLU A 245 8.64 -22.34 3.52
C GLU A 245 7.56 -21.79 4.45
N ASP A 246 7.98 -21.31 5.63
CA ASP A 246 7.08 -20.72 6.62
C ASP A 246 6.37 -19.49 6.09
N THR A 247 7.09 -18.63 5.37
CA THR A 247 6.52 -17.40 4.76
C THR A 247 5.41 -17.73 3.78
N TYR A 248 5.62 -18.71 2.88
CA TYR A 248 4.58 -19.08 1.91
C TYR A 248 3.41 -19.84 2.55
N ARG A 249 3.68 -20.66 3.55
CA ARG A 249 2.66 -21.38 4.32
C ARG A 249 1.77 -20.40 5.07
N LEU A 250 2.36 -19.44 5.77
CA LEU A 250 1.63 -18.38 6.47
C LEU A 250 0.86 -17.50 5.50
N ARG A 251 1.46 -17.05 4.39
CA ARG A 251 0.75 -16.29 3.36
C ARG A 251 -0.50 -17.03 2.88
N ALA A 252 -0.41 -18.34 2.68
CA ALA A 252 -1.54 -19.15 2.26
C ALA A 252 -2.61 -19.28 3.35
N ALA A 253 -2.22 -19.34 4.63
CA ALA A 253 -3.16 -19.36 5.75
C ALA A 253 -3.86 -18.01 5.90
N VAL A 254 -3.11 -16.91 5.93
CA VAL A 254 -3.62 -15.54 5.99
C VAL A 254 -4.59 -15.28 4.84
N GLY A 255 -4.25 -15.66 3.61
CA GLY A 255 -5.14 -15.49 2.46
C GLY A 255 -6.42 -16.36 2.49
N ARG A 256 -6.47 -17.41 3.32
CA ARG A 256 -7.69 -18.20 3.54
C ARG A 256 -8.55 -17.62 4.65
N GLU A 257 -7.95 -17.19 5.76
CA GLU A 257 -8.71 -16.61 6.88
C GLU A 257 -9.23 -15.21 6.55
N LEU A 258 -8.44 -14.39 5.85
CA LEU A 258 -8.85 -13.02 5.50
C LEU A 258 -10.06 -12.98 4.57
N ALA A 259 -10.28 -14.04 3.77
CA ALA A 259 -11.39 -14.15 2.83
C ALA A 259 -12.77 -13.98 3.47
N PHE A 260 -12.87 -14.26 4.78
CA PHE A 260 -14.12 -14.17 5.55
C PHE A 260 -13.97 -13.24 6.77
N SER A 261 -13.02 -12.31 6.69
CA SER A 261 -12.76 -11.32 7.75
C SER A 261 -13.32 -9.94 7.37
N ASN A 262 -13.32 -8.99 8.30
CA ASN A 262 -13.77 -7.62 8.06
C ASN A 262 -12.76 -6.77 7.24
N ALA A 263 -12.22 -7.34 6.17
CA ALA A 263 -11.32 -6.71 5.22
C ALA A 263 -11.67 -7.14 3.79
N TYR A 264 -11.60 -6.20 2.85
CA TYR A 264 -11.65 -6.47 1.42
C TYR A 264 -10.28 -6.95 0.92
N LEU A 265 -10.29 -7.94 0.03
CA LEU A 265 -9.14 -8.36 -0.76
C LEU A 265 -9.09 -7.67 -2.12
N THR A 266 -10.12 -6.88 -2.44
CA THR A 266 -10.30 -6.11 -3.67
C THR A 266 -10.20 -4.60 -3.44
N TRP A 267 -10.01 -3.83 -4.52
CA TRP A 267 -9.65 -2.41 -4.44
C TRP A 267 -10.68 -1.46 -5.03
N SER A 268 -11.28 -1.85 -6.16
CA SER A 268 -12.31 -1.05 -6.83
C SER A 268 -13.65 -1.18 -6.11
N ASP A 269 -14.42 -0.10 -6.10
CA ASP A 269 -15.76 -0.07 -5.49
C ASP A 269 -16.64 -1.20 -6.08
N ASP A 270 -16.63 -1.36 -7.41
CA ASP A 270 -17.32 -2.44 -8.14
C ASP A 270 -16.93 -3.84 -7.61
N ALA A 271 -15.63 -4.10 -7.43
CA ALA A 271 -15.15 -5.37 -6.91
C ALA A 271 -15.49 -5.58 -5.43
N GLN A 272 -15.48 -4.52 -4.63
CA GLN A 272 -15.84 -4.56 -3.22
C GLN A 272 -17.33 -4.86 -3.03
N GLU A 273 -18.20 -4.32 -3.87
CA GLU A 273 -19.63 -4.67 -3.87
C GLU A 273 -19.89 -6.15 -4.19
N ILE A 274 -19.08 -6.73 -5.09
CA ILE A 274 -19.16 -8.18 -5.38
C ILE A 274 -18.64 -8.99 -4.19
N GLU A 275 -17.54 -8.56 -3.57
CA GLU A 275 -16.98 -9.20 -2.37
C GLU A 275 -17.97 -9.18 -1.19
N ASP A 276 -18.71 -8.08 -1.01
CA ASP A 276 -19.80 -7.98 -0.04
C ASP A 276 -20.94 -8.96 -0.34
N ALA A 277 -21.34 -9.07 -1.61
CA ALA A 277 -22.36 -10.04 -2.00
C ALA A 277 -21.92 -11.50 -1.75
N LEU A 278 -20.63 -11.80 -1.93
CA LEU A 278 -20.06 -13.11 -1.61
C LEU A 278 -20.03 -13.39 -0.10
N MET A 279 -19.70 -12.38 0.71
CA MET A 279 -19.72 -12.49 2.17
C MET A 279 -21.14 -12.67 2.70
N GLU A 280 -22.10 -11.88 2.21
CA GLU A 280 -23.51 -12.02 2.52
C GLU A 280 -24.02 -13.42 2.14
N ALA A 281 -23.64 -13.93 0.96
CA ALA A 281 -23.96 -15.30 0.56
C ALA A 281 -23.38 -16.32 1.57
N HIS A 282 -22.11 -16.17 1.97
CA HIS A 282 -21.50 -17.05 2.97
C HIS A 282 -22.25 -17.09 4.31
N GLU A 283 -22.66 -15.93 4.81
CA GLU A 283 -23.37 -15.78 6.08
C GLU A 283 -24.82 -16.27 6.02
N SER A 284 -25.50 -16.00 4.90
CA SER A 284 -26.90 -16.36 4.65
C SER A 284 -27.09 -17.81 4.19
N ALA A 285 -26.04 -18.64 4.24
CA ALA A 285 -26.01 -20.04 3.83
C ALA A 285 -27.03 -20.98 4.52
N ASN A 286 -27.87 -20.46 5.42
CA ASN A 286 -29.01 -21.15 6.01
C ASN A 286 -30.14 -21.45 5.00
N GLY A 287 -30.13 -20.87 3.79
CA GLY A 287 -31.16 -21.02 2.76
C GLY A 287 -31.15 -22.33 1.95
N GLY A 288 -30.24 -23.27 2.25
CA GLY A 288 -30.07 -24.51 1.48
C GLY A 288 -29.15 -24.34 0.26
N VAL A 289 -28.54 -25.44 -0.18
CA VAL A 289 -27.47 -25.47 -1.20
C VAL A 289 -27.93 -24.90 -2.55
N ASP A 290 -29.17 -25.13 -2.95
CA ASP A 290 -29.66 -24.69 -4.27
C ASP A 290 -29.93 -23.18 -4.32
N ALA A 291 -30.42 -22.58 -3.23
CA ALA A 291 -30.57 -21.13 -3.13
C ALA A 291 -29.21 -20.43 -3.14
N MET A 292 -28.22 -21.03 -2.46
CA MET A 292 -26.83 -20.56 -2.51
C MET A 292 -26.26 -20.62 -3.94
N ARG A 293 -26.45 -21.74 -4.65
CA ARG A 293 -25.97 -21.88 -6.04
C ARG A 293 -26.54 -20.80 -6.95
N ALA A 294 -27.85 -20.58 -6.90
CA ALA A 294 -28.49 -19.53 -7.69
C ALA A 294 -27.90 -18.15 -7.37
N ARG A 295 -27.65 -17.85 -6.09
CA ARG A 295 -27.00 -16.60 -5.67
C ARG A 295 -25.57 -16.47 -6.18
N LEU A 296 -24.79 -17.55 -6.15
CA LEU A 296 -23.41 -17.57 -6.68
C LEU A 296 -23.35 -17.45 -8.21
N ASP A 297 -24.38 -17.89 -8.92
CA ASP A 297 -24.50 -17.72 -10.37
C ASP A 297 -24.86 -16.26 -10.72
N GLU A 298 -25.77 -15.62 -9.98
CA GLU A 298 -26.03 -14.16 -10.12
C GLU A 298 -24.76 -13.33 -9.90
N ILE A 299 -23.95 -13.71 -8.91
CA ILE A 299 -22.67 -13.04 -8.64
C ILE A 299 -21.67 -13.27 -9.78
N GLN A 300 -21.64 -14.47 -10.36
CA GLN A 300 -20.78 -14.78 -11.51
C GLN A 300 -21.15 -13.93 -12.74
N ASP A 301 -22.45 -13.78 -13.02
CA ASP A 301 -22.91 -12.94 -14.13
C ASP A 301 -22.48 -11.48 -13.98
N ARG A 302 -22.48 -10.96 -12.75
CA ARG A 302 -21.92 -9.63 -12.45
C ARG A 302 -20.42 -9.58 -12.71
N MET A 303 -19.66 -10.55 -12.21
CA MET A 303 -18.21 -10.63 -12.43
C MET A 303 -17.83 -10.69 -13.92
N ASP A 304 -18.67 -11.32 -14.75
CA ASP A 304 -18.42 -11.47 -16.19
C ASP A 304 -18.77 -10.22 -17.00
N THR A 305 -19.55 -9.29 -16.44
CA THR A 305 -20.04 -8.08 -17.11
C THR A 305 -19.39 -6.79 -16.62
N GLU A 306 -18.95 -6.75 -15.36
CA GLU A 306 -18.27 -5.59 -14.76
C GLU A 306 -16.82 -5.46 -15.25
N SER A 307 -16.29 -4.23 -15.28
CA SER A 307 -14.94 -3.93 -15.80
C SER A 307 -13.84 -4.23 -14.76
N LEU A 308 -13.77 -5.48 -14.31
CA LEU A 308 -12.83 -5.92 -13.28
C LEU A 308 -11.39 -6.04 -13.80
N GLY A 309 -10.41 -5.64 -12.99
CA GLY A 309 -9.01 -5.96 -13.24
C GLY A 309 -8.75 -7.47 -13.15
N GLY A 310 -7.82 -8.00 -13.95
CA GLY A 310 -7.55 -9.45 -13.97
C GLY A 310 -7.18 -10.04 -12.60
N ASP A 311 -6.44 -9.29 -11.77
CA ASP A 311 -6.09 -9.72 -10.41
C ASP A 311 -7.29 -9.71 -9.46
N GLU A 312 -8.16 -8.69 -9.55
CA GLU A 312 -9.39 -8.60 -8.77
C GLU A 312 -10.37 -9.72 -9.14
N TRP A 313 -10.53 -9.99 -10.44
CA TRP A 313 -11.35 -11.11 -10.91
C TRP A 313 -10.85 -12.44 -10.35
N ASN A 314 -9.54 -12.68 -10.33
CA ASN A 314 -8.95 -13.89 -9.75
C ASN A 314 -9.21 -14.01 -8.24
N VAL A 315 -9.17 -12.89 -7.51
CA VAL A 315 -9.50 -12.85 -6.07
C VAL A 315 -10.97 -13.21 -5.86
N LEU A 316 -11.89 -12.53 -6.55
CA LEU A 316 -13.33 -12.77 -6.45
C LEU A 316 -13.70 -14.20 -6.85
N TYR A 317 -13.11 -14.73 -7.92
CA TYR A 317 -13.33 -16.11 -8.35
C TYR A 317 -12.89 -17.12 -7.29
N ARG A 318 -11.74 -16.87 -6.65
CA ARG A 318 -11.28 -17.71 -5.53
C ARG A 318 -12.22 -17.64 -4.33
N LEU A 319 -12.72 -16.44 -4.00
CA LEU A 319 -13.69 -16.27 -2.91
C LEU A 319 -14.99 -17.03 -3.19
N ARG A 320 -15.54 -16.92 -4.40
CA ARG A 320 -16.70 -17.70 -4.85
C ARG A 320 -16.51 -19.20 -4.64
N LEU A 321 -15.37 -19.75 -5.07
CA LEU A 321 -15.06 -21.17 -4.86
C LEU A 321 -14.97 -21.56 -3.38
N GLN A 322 -14.47 -20.67 -2.52
CA GLN A 322 -14.41 -20.91 -1.08
C GLN A 322 -15.80 -20.91 -0.44
N VAL A 323 -16.70 -20.01 -0.89
CA VAL A 323 -18.10 -19.99 -0.45
C VAL A 323 -18.82 -21.27 -0.85
N GLU A 324 -18.67 -21.70 -2.12
CA GLU A 324 -19.24 -22.93 -2.63
C GLU A 324 -18.75 -24.17 -1.85
N GLN A 325 -17.44 -24.23 -1.59
CA GLN A 325 -16.84 -25.31 -0.82
C GLN A 325 -17.34 -25.33 0.64
N ALA A 326 -17.47 -24.15 1.27
CA ALA A 326 -17.98 -24.05 2.64
C ALA A 326 -19.45 -24.50 2.71
N ALA A 327 -20.29 -24.11 1.74
CA ALA A 327 -21.68 -24.54 1.67
C ALA A 327 -21.78 -26.06 1.48
N SER A 328 -20.97 -26.65 0.59
CA SER A 328 -20.96 -28.09 0.33
C SER A 328 -20.60 -28.90 1.58
N ARG A 329 -19.56 -28.48 2.32
CA ARG A 329 -19.16 -29.15 3.56
C ARG A 329 -20.21 -29.09 4.66
N ARG A 330 -20.97 -27.99 4.76
CA ARG A 330 -22.06 -27.86 5.73
C ARG A 330 -23.21 -28.81 5.40
N ALA A 331 -23.57 -28.93 4.13
CA ALA A 331 -24.60 -29.86 3.68
C ALA A 331 -24.21 -31.32 3.98
N ASP A 332 -22.97 -31.71 3.66
CA ASP A 332 -22.46 -33.05 3.96
C ASP A 332 -22.47 -33.36 5.48
N GLY A 333 -22.17 -32.35 6.31
CA GLY A 333 -22.21 -32.45 7.77
C GLY A 333 -23.62 -32.62 8.34
N GLN A 334 -24.60 -31.86 7.82
CA GLN A 334 -26.01 -31.98 8.21
C GLN A 334 -26.59 -33.35 7.83
N ASP A 335 -26.27 -33.84 6.62
CA ASP A 335 -26.67 -35.19 6.18
C ASP A 335 -26.07 -36.30 7.06
N ALA A 336 -24.87 -36.09 7.60
CA ALA A 336 -24.22 -37.02 8.51
C ALA A 336 -24.87 -37.02 9.90
N GLU A 337 -25.23 -35.85 10.45
CA GLU A 337 -25.94 -35.74 11.73
C GLU A 337 -27.36 -36.33 11.64
N GLU A 338 -28.11 -36.05 10.57
CA GLU A 338 -29.49 -36.57 10.39
C GLU A 338 -29.52 -38.11 10.25
N ARG A 339 -28.45 -38.71 9.69
CA ARG A 339 -28.27 -40.17 9.64
C ARG A 339 -27.92 -40.81 10.98
N ILE A 340 -27.28 -40.07 11.88
CA ILE A 340 -26.95 -40.54 13.24
C ILE A 340 -28.20 -40.45 14.13
N GLU A 341 -29.04 -39.43 13.92
CA GLU A 341 -30.21 -39.15 14.76
C GLU A 341 -31.45 -39.98 14.43
N LYS A 342 -31.51 -40.63 13.25
CA LYS A 342 -32.50 -41.68 12.95
C LYS A 342 -31.91 -43.06 13.28
N PRO A 343 -32.20 -43.66 14.46
CA PRO A 343 -31.89 -45.07 14.65
C PRO A 343 -32.72 -45.83 13.61
N ARG A 344 -32.09 -46.78 12.92
CA ARG A 344 -32.81 -47.78 12.11
C ARG A 344 -33.87 -48.43 13.00
N THR A 345 -35.10 -47.96 12.90
CA THR A 345 -36.27 -48.70 13.37
C THR A 345 -36.38 -49.92 12.47
N ALA A 346 -35.86 -51.04 12.97
CA ALA A 346 -36.10 -52.37 12.44
C ALA A 346 -37.40 -52.93 13.00
#